data_AF-A0A0S8E0Y6-F1
#
_entry.id   AF-A0A0S8E0Y6-F1
#
_cell.length_a   1.000
_cell.length_b   1.000
_cell.length_c   1.000
_cell.angle_alpha   90.00
_cell.angle_beta   90.00
_cell.angle_gamma   90.00
#
_symmetry.space_group_name_H-M   'P 1'
#
loop_
_entity.id
_entity.type
_entity.pdbx_description
1 polymer ?
#
loop_
_entity_poly.entity_id
_entity_poly.type
_entity_poly.pdbx_seq_one_letter_code
_entity_poly.pdbx_strand_id
1 'polypeptide(L)'
;MEKKVKAIGLLSGGLDSVLAAKLILDQGIEVEAINFVTVFCNCTSKGSTCLASQKAAEQLNIPLKVVDISEEYLDIVKKPKYGYGSGMNPCLDCRIFIFKKARRYMEESGSSFIFTGEILGQRPMSQRKDAINTIERDSGLRGFIVRPLSAKLFPPTVAEEYRLVDRSKFLAISGRSRKIQISLAKEFGIRHYSCPSGGCLLTDSGFSRRMKDLLKHKPDFDLADVNLLKYGRHFRFSPEMKLVIGRDERENDMIVTLKREGDVVFSAEEPKGPTAILRGASNGEFVKEAASIIARYALGKDRYDEAKIKYFRHPKDGHSYLKAKPFDDAILARLRI
;
A
#
# COMPACT_ATOMS: atom_id res chain seq x y z
N MET A 1 19.18 30.76 -25.68
CA MET A 1 17.94 30.18 -25.10
C MET A 1 18.11 30.13 -23.60
N GLU A 2 17.28 30.83 -22.84
CA GLU A 2 17.26 30.68 -21.38
C GLU A 2 16.90 29.23 -21.04
N LYS A 3 17.69 28.60 -20.16
CA LYS A 3 17.44 27.23 -19.71
C LYS A 3 16.16 27.27 -18.86
N LYS A 4 15.06 26.70 -19.39
CA LYS A 4 13.81 26.57 -18.63
C LYS A 4 14.08 25.80 -17.33
N VAL A 5 13.55 26.33 -16.23
CA VAL A 5 13.60 25.68 -14.91
C VAL A 5 12.83 24.36 -15.00
N LYS A 6 13.44 23.29 -14.50
CA LYS A 6 12.83 21.95 -14.42
C LYS A 6 12.57 21.54 -12.98
N ALA A 7 11.44 20.89 -12.73
CA ALA A 7 11.06 20.42 -11.41
C ALA A 7 10.51 19.00 -11.43
N ILE A 8 10.81 18.23 -10.37
CA ILE A 8 10.25 16.90 -10.16
C ILE A 8 9.03 16.97 -9.25
N GLY A 9 7.89 16.48 -9.73
CA GLY A 9 6.63 16.42 -8.97
C GLY A 9 6.35 15.03 -8.41
N LEU A 10 6.21 14.89 -7.09
CA LEU A 10 5.70 13.66 -6.49
C LEU A 10 4.18 13.54 -6.69
N LEU A 11 3.77 12.87 -7.77
CA LEU A 11 2.38 12.84 -8.24
C LEU A 11 1.68 11.52 -7.88
N SER A 12 0.96 11.52 -6.76
CA SER A 12 0.19 10.34 -6.32
C SER A 12 -1.13 10.12 -7.08
N GLY A 13 -1.60 11.13 -7.83
CA GLY A 13 -2.95 11.17 -8.42
C GLY A 13 -4.05 11.65 -7.46
N GLY A 14 -3.70 11.90 -6.19
CA GLY A 14 -4.59 12.54 -5.22
C GLY A 14 -4.73 14.04 -5.46
N LEU A 15 -5.88 14.59 -5.06
CA LEU A 15 -6.25 16.01 -5.22
C LEU A 15 -5.11 16.98 -4.88
N ASP A 16 -4.49 16.81 -3.70
CA ASP A 16 -3.45 17.72 -3.22
C ASP A 16 -2.21 17.72 -4.14
N SER A 17 -1.81 16.55 -4.67
CA SER A 17 -0.67 16.47 -5.61
C SER A 17 -0.98 17.04 -6.99
N VAL A 18 -2.22 16.91 -7.47
CA VAL A 18 -2.65 17.47 -8.77
C VAL A 18 -2.70 19.00 -8.69
N LEU A 19 -3.26 19.55 -7.62
CA LEU A 19 -3.29 21.00 -7.39
C LEU A 19 -1.89 21.60 -7.27
N ALA A 20 -0.98 20.92 -6.55
CA ALA A 20 0.41 21.36 -6.45
C ALA A 20 1.10 21.40 -7.81
N ALA A 21 0.91 20.37 -8.65
CA ALA A 21 1.45 20.35 -10.00
C ALA A 21 0.89 21.48 -10.87
N LYS A 22 -0.42 21.73 -10.79
CA LYS A 22 -1.07 22.84 -11.51
C LYS A 22 -0.47 24.20 -11.13
N LEU A 23 -0.28 24.47 -9.84
CA LEU A 23 0.34 25.72 -9.35
C LEU A 23 1.79 25.93 -9.81
N ILE A 24 2.53 24.86 -10.07
CA ILE A 24 3.89 24.92 -10.62
C ILE A 24 3.84 25.15 -12.13
N LEU A 25 2.97 24.42 -12.85
CA LEU A 25 2.79 24.54 -14.30
C LEU A 25 2.32 25.95 -14.70
N ASP A 26 1.43 26.56 -13.92
CA ASP A 26 0.93 27.92 -14.18
C ASP A 26 2.01 29.01 -14.06
N GLN A 27 3.21 28.65 -13.59
CA GLN A 27 4.38 29.52 -13.56
C GLN A 27 5.32 29.30 -14.76
N GLY A 28 4.96 28.44 -15.71
CA GLY A 28 5.75 28.16 -16.91
C GLY A 28 6.95 27.23 -16.68
N ILE A 29 6.97 26.52 -15.54
CA ILE A 29 8.03 25.60 -15.15
C ILE A 29 7.82 24.25 -15.85
N GLU A 30 8.90 23.68 -16.37
CA GLU A 30 8.87 22.33 -16.94
C GLU A 30 8.78 21.30 -15.81
N VAL A 31 7.74 20.47 -15.86
CA VAL A 31 7.46 19.49 -14.80
C VAL A 31 7.59 18.08 -15.35
N GLU A 32 8.32 17.26 -14.61
CA GLU A 32 8.27 15.81 -14.75
C GLU A 32 7.68 15.18 -13.47
N ALA A 33 6.65 14.36 -13.64
CA ALA A 33 6.01 13.67 -12.53
C ALA A 33 6.67 12.31 -12.27
N ILE A 34 6.83 11.98 -11.00
CA ILE A 34 7.23 10.65 -10.55
C ILE A 34 6.23 10.12 -9.51
N ASN A 35 5.87 8.85 -9.65
CA ASN A 35 5.02 8.14 -8.69
C ASN A 35 5.70 6.85 -8.24
N PHE A 36 5.96 6.75 -6.94
CA PHE A 36 6.53 5.56 -6.33
C PHE A 36 5.41 4.66 -5.79
N VAL A 37 5.40 3.41 -6.24
CA VAL A 37 4.37 2.43 -5.87
C VAL A 37 4.95 1.34 -4.98
N THR A 38 4.13 0.86 -4.06
CA THR A 38 4.49 -0.26 -3.18
C THR A 38 3.37 -1.30 -3.20
N VAL A 39 3.69 -2.52 -2.79
CA VAL A 39 2.76 -3.61 -2.56
C VAL A 39 1.64 -3.25 -1.58
N PHE A 40 1.83 -2.21 -0.76
CA PHE A 40 0.87 -1.71 0.23
C PHE A 40 -0.06 -0.61 -0.30
N CYS A 41 0.13 -0.14 -1.52
CA CYS A 41 -0.74 0.86 -2.12
C CYS A 41 -2.07 0.22 -2.55
N ASN A 42 -3.20 0.76 -2.08
CA ASN A 42 -4.53 0.25 -2.41
C ASN A 42 -4.93 0.41 -3.89
N CYS A 43 -4.18 1.19 -4.68
CA CYS A 43 -4.35 1.24 -6.13
C CYS A 43 -3.91 -0.05 -6.84
N THR A 44 -3.13 -0.93 -6.19
CA THR A 44 -2.57 -2.14 -6.82
C THR A 44 -3.48 -3.37 -6.74
N SER A 45 -4.56 -3.34 -5.94
CA SER A 45 -5.37 -4.52 -5.64
C SER A 45 -6.31 -4.96 -6.78
N LYS A 46 -6.33 -4.25 -7.92
CA LYS A 46 -7.20 -4.56 -9.07
C LYS A 46 -6.49 -4.59 -10.42
N GLY A 47 -5.21 -4.99 -10.47
CA GLY A 47 -4.48 -5.13 -11.75
C GLY A 47 -4.37 -3.81 -12.54
N SER A 48 -4.70 -2.69 -11.90
CA SER A 48 -4.51 -1.37 -12.42
C SER A 48 -3.17 -0.90 -11.89
N THR A 49 -2.24 -0.61 -12.78
CA THR A 49 -1.24 0.43 -12.55
C THR A 49 -1.93 1.69 -12.01
N CYS A 50 -1.17 2.65 -11.48
CA CYS A 50 -1.70 3.85 -10.84
C CYS A 50 -2.53 4.74 -11.78
N LEU A 51 -3.75 4.31 -12.11
CA LEU A 51 -4.67 4.94 -13.04
C LEU A 51 -4.95 6.37 -12.60
N ALA A 52 -4.94 6.64 -11.29
CA ALA A 52 -5.09 7.98 -10.76
C ALA A 52 -3.91 8.90 -11.11
N SER A 53 -2.65 8.44 -10.98
CA SER A 53 -1.50 9.26 -11.33
C SER A 53 -1.37 9.41 -12.84
N GLN A 54 -1.68 8.35 -13.61
CA GLN A 54 -1.70 8.40 -15.08
C GLN A 54 -2.73 9.40 -15.59
N LYS A 55 -4.00 9.28 -15.16
CA LYS A 55 -5.05 10.24 -15.51
C LYS A 55 -4.71 11.67 -15.09
N ALA A 56 -4.09 11.84 -13.92
CA ALA A 56 -3.65 13.16 -13.47
C ALA A 56 -2.54 13.74 -14.37
N ALA A 57 -1.56 12.93 -14.75
CA ALA A 57 -0.48 13.35 -15.64
C ALA A 57 -0.99 13.67 -17.05
N GLU A 58 -1.89 12.84 -17.59
CA GLU A 58 -2.60 13.08 -18.87
C GLU A 58 -3.39 14.38 -18.83
N GLN A 59 -4.20 14.61 -17.78
CA GLN A 59 -4.99 15.84 -17.63
C GLN A 59 -4.11 17.10 -17.51
N LEU A 60 -2.92 16.97 -16.91
CA LEU A 60 -1.96 18.07 -16.78
C LEU A 60 -0.99 18.17 -17.96
N ASN A 61 -1.05 17.24 -18.91
CA ASN A 61 -0.14 17.13 -20.05
C ASN A 61 1.35 17.13 -19.64
N ILE A 62 1.72 16.29 -18.66
CA ILE A 62 3.09 16.14 -18.16
C ILE A 62 3.57 14.68 -18.25
N PRO A 63 4.88 14.44 -18.47
CA PRO A 63 5.43 13.10 -18.42
C PRO A 63 5.32 12.51 -17.01
N LEU A 64 5.04 11.20 -16.93
CA LEU A 64 4.94 10.45 -15.68
C LEU A 64 5.84 9.22 -15.70
N LYS A 65 6.75 9.14 -14.73
CA LYS A 65 7.51 7.94 -14.42
C LYS A 65 6.88 7.21 -13.22
N VAL A 66 6.49 5.95 -13.41
CA VAL A 66 6.01 5.08 -12.32
C VAL A 66 7.11 4.12 -11.94
N VAL A 67 7.48 4.08 -10.66
CA VAL A 67 8.58 3.23 -10.16
C VAL A 67 8.05 2.34 -9.05
N ASP A 68 8.13 1.03 -9.24
CA ASP A 68 7.86 0.05 -8.18
C ASP A 68 9.07 -0.02 -7.24
N ILE A 69 8.81 0.21 -5.96
CA ILE A 69 9.80 0.18 -4.88
C ILE A 69 9.41 -0.83 -3.79
N SER A 70 8.56 -1.80 -4.13
CA SER A 70 7.95 -2.73 -3.18
C SER A 70 8.99 -3.56 -2.42
N GLU A 71 9.96 -4.13 -3.12
CA GLU A 71 11.00 -4.99 -2.51
C GLU A 71 11.83 -4.23 -1.48
N GLU A 72 12.45 -3.13 -1.89
CA GLU A 72 13.26 -2.28 -1.01
C GLU A 72 12.44 -1.71 0.15
N TYR A 73 11.14 -1.45 -0.07
CA TYR A 73 10.27 -0.93 0.97
C TYR A 73 9.92 -1.98 2.04
N LEU A 74 10.05 -3.28 1.76
CA LEU A 74 9.84 -4.32 2.78
C LEU A 74 10.82 -4.19 3.93
N ASP A 75 12.08 -3.83 3.66
CA ASP A 75 13.09 -3.68 4.70
C ASP A 75 12.76 -2.56 5.69
N ILE A 76 12.16 -1.49 5.19
CA ILE A 76 11.65 -0.39 6.02
C ILE A 76 10.49 -0.86 6.90
N VAL A 77 9.60 -1.68 6.36
CA VAL A 77 8.47 -2.22 7.13
C VAL A 77 8.95 -3.22 8.17
N LYS A 78 9.98 -4.03 7.87
CA LYS A 78 10.57 -5.00 8.80
C LYS A 78 11.23 -4.30 9.99
N LYS A 79 11.93 -3.19 9.75
CA LYS A 79 12.69 -2.48 10.80
C LYS A 79 12.64 -0.95 10.61
N PRO A 80 11.51 -0.29 10.93
CA PRO A 80 11.40 1.15 10.79
C PRO A 80 12.24 1.88 11.84
N LYS A 81 12.92 2.96 11.45
CA LYS A 81 13.73 3.77 12.38
C LYS A 81 12.84 4.59 13.32
N TYR A 82 11.71 5.09 12.83
CA TYR A 82 10.79 5.94 13.59
C TYR A 82 9.57 5.19 14.13
N GLY A 83 9.55 3.87 14.02
CA GLY A 83 8.46 3.02 14.50
C GLY A 83 7.21 3.03 13.60
N TYR A 84 6.14 2.44 14.12
CA TYR A 84 4.85 2.34 13.43
C TYR A 84 3.84 3.36 13.96
N GLY A 85 2.86 3.72 13.13
CA GLY A 85 1.65 4.41 13.59
C GLY A 85 0.65 3.48 14.29
N SER A 86 -0.65 3.78 14.17
CA SER A 86 -1.72 2.97 14.79
C SER A 86 -1.82 1.54 14.23
N GLY A 87 -1.37 1.32 12.99
CA GLY A 87 -1.30 0.01 12.35
C GLY A 87 0.12 -0.54 12.34
N MET A 88 0.59 -0.89 11.14
CA MET A 88 2.00 -1.17 10.85
C MET A 88 2.59 -0.16 9.87
N ASN A 89 2.07 1.06 9.86
CA ASN A 89 2.44 2.08 8.89
C ASN A 89 3.67 2.89 9.35
N PRO A 90 4.87 2.73 8.73
CA PRO A 90 6.07 3.49 9.08
C PRO A 90 6.11 4.80 8.28
N CYS A 91 5.14 5.70 8.52
CA CYS A 91 4.90 6.84 7.62
C CYS A 91 6.09 7.80 7.48
N LEU A 92 6.87 8.05 8.54
CA LEU A 92 8.04 8.93 8.45
C LEU A 92 9.13 8.28 7.60
N ASP A 93 9.48 7.01 7.90
CA ASP A 93 10.47 6.25 7.14
C ASP A 93 10.09 6.12 5.67
N CYS A 94 8.81 5.86 5.39
CA CYS A 94 8.26 5.80 4.04
C CYS A 94 8.50 7.11 3.26
N ARG A 95 8.21 8.26 3.89
CA ARG A 95 8.45 9.55 3.25
C ARG A 95 9.93 9.81 3.05
N ILE A 96 10.77 9.55 4.05
CA ILE A 96 12.23 9.69 3.94
C ILE A 96 12.76 8.86 2.76
N PHE A 97 12.32 7.61 2.66
CA PHE A 97 12.73 6.70 1.59
C PHE A 97 12.32 7.20 0.20
N ILE A 98 11.06 7.58 0.04
CA ILE A 98 10.54 8.16 -1.21
C ILE A 98 11.33 9.41 -1.59
N PHE A 99 11.59 10.30 -0.65
CA PHE A 99 12.34 11.53 -0.89
C PHE A 99 13.82 11.27 -1.23
N LYS A 100 14.47 10.27 -0.64
CA LYS A 100 15.83 9.87 -1.03
C LYS A 100 15.88 9.39 -2.48
N LYS A 101 14.89 8.61 -2.92
CA LYS A 101 14.78 8.19 -4.33
C LYS A 101 14.47 9.36 -5.25
N ALA A 102 13.58 10.26 -4.84
CA ALA A 102 13.26 11.48 -5.58
C ALA A 102 14.48 12.39 -5.74
N ARG A 103 15.33 12.51 -4.70
CA ARG A 103 16.60 13.26 -4.76
C ARG A 103 17.53 12.71 -5.83
N ARG A 104 17.77 11.39 -5.83
CA ARG A 104 18.59 10.73 -6.85
C ARG A 104 18.05 11.01 -8.25
N TYR A 105 16.73 10.90 -8.43
CA TYR A 105 16.10 11.17 -9.71
C TYR A 105 16.21 12.63 -10.16
N MET A 106 16.06 13.58 -9.22
CA MET A 106 16.24 15.01 -9.47
C MET A 106 17.68 15.34 -9.92
N GLU A 107 18.67 14.71 -9.28
CA GLU A 107 20.09 14.84 -9.65
C GLU A 107 20.37 14.27 -11.05
N GLU A 108 19.86 13.06 -11.35
CA GLU A 108 20.00 12.40 -12.66
C GLU A 108 19.34 13.20 -13.80
N SER A 109 18.18 13.81 -13.55
CA SER A 109 17.42 14.57 -14.56
C SER A 109 17.87 16.03 -14.69
N GLY A 110 18.77 16.49 -13.82
CA GLY A 110 19.23 17.87 -13.79
C GLY A 110 18.14 18.88 -13.41
N SER A 111 17.14 18.45 -12.64
CA SER A 111 16.05 19.29 -12.15
C SER A 111 16.48 20.15 -10.97
N SER A 112 15.90 21.35 -10.84
CA SER A 112 16.30 22.32 -9.83
C SER A 112 15.72 22.07 -8.44
N PHE A 113 14.52 21.48 -8.35
CA PHE A 113 13.86 21.21 -7.07
C PHE A 113 12.81 20.10 -7.19
N ILE A 114 12.37 19.60 -6.02
CA ILE A 114 11.25 18.67 -5.90
C ILE A 114 10.04 19.43 -5.36
N PHE A 115 8.84 19.14 -5.85
CA PHE A 115 7.62 19.63 -5.23
C PHE A 115 6.64 18.51 -4.87
N THR A 116 5.79 18.79 -3.89
CA THR A 116 4.78 17.83 -3.41
C THR A 116 3.46 18.51 -3.06
N GLY A 117 2.40 17.72 -2.99
CA GLY A 117 1.10 18.14 -2.46
C GLY A 117 0.97 18.07 -0.94
N GLU A 118 2.06 18.07 -0.18
CA GLU A 118 1.97 18.03 1.29
C GLU A 118 1.40 19.33 1.86
N ILE A 119 0.45 19.18 2.79
CA ILE A 119 -0.21 20.29 3.49
C ILE A 119 0.09 20.17 4.98
N LEU A 120 0.56 21.25 5.60
CA LEU A 120 0.88 21.28 7.02
C LEU A 120 -0.33 20.86 7.87
N GLY A 121 -0.14 19.84 8.71
CA GLY A 121 -1.15 19.33 9.63
C GLY A 121 -2.26 18.48 9.00
N GLN A 122 -2.23 18.22 7.69
CA GLN A 122 -3.28 17.43 7.03
C GLN A 122 -3.16 15.93 7.37
N ARG A 123 -1.94 15.39 7.52
CA ARG A 123 -1.70 14.01 7.97
C ARG A 123 -1.00 13.96 9.34
N PRO A 124 -1.55 13.20 10.31
CA PRO A 124 -1.07 13.23 11.69
C PRO A 124 0.33 12.66 11.89
N MET A 125 0.79 11.74 11.02
CA MET A 125 2.10 11.09 11.19
C MET A 125 3.21 11.78 10.40
N SER A 126 2.95 12.24 9.17
CA SER A 126 4.01 12.68 8.26
C SER A 126 4.03 14.17 7.96
N GLN A 127 2.96 14.91 8.29
CA GLN A 127 2.81 16.31 7.88
C GLN A 127 2.67 17.28 9.06
N ARG A 128 3.07 16.86 10.26
CA ARG A 128 3.32 17.78 11.36
C ARG A 128 4.65 18.50 11.13
N LYS A 129 4.85 19.65 11.76
CA LYS A 129 6.05 20.48 11.56
C LYS A 129 7.34 19.73 11.95
N ASP A 130 7.34 19.03 13.07
CA ASP A 130 8.41 18.14 13.54
C ASP A 130 8.71 17.01 12.54
N ALA A 131 7.66 16.36 12.02
CA ALA A 131 7.78 15.27 11.08
C ALA A 131 8.37 15.74 9.74
N ILE A 132 7.89 16.87 9.22
CA ILE A 132 8.40 17.46 7.97
C ILE A 132 9.89 17.80 8.11
N ASN A 133 10.28 18.46 9.22
CA ASN A 133 11.68 18.78 9.48
C ASN A 133 12.56 17.53 9.57
N THR A 134 12.05 16.48 10.21
CA THR A 134 12.73 15.18 10.31
C THR A 134 12.90 14.54 8.94
N ILE A 135 11.84 14.54 8.12
CA ILE A 135 11.85 13.97 6.77
C ILE A 135 12.86 14.70 5.88
N GLU A 136 12.87 16.03 5.90
CA GLU A 136 13.80 16.85 5.13
C GLU A 136 15.26 16.61 5.52
N ARG A 137 15.55 16.62 6.82
CA ARG A 137 16.90 16.36 7.32
C ARG A 137 17.39 14.97 6.92
N ASP A 138 16.59 13.93 7.19
CA ASP A 138 17.01 12.55 6.99
C ASP A 138 17.01 12.13 5.51
N SER A 139 16.28 12.83 4.64
CA SER A 139 16.33 12.64 3.19
C SER A 139 17.45 13.44 2.50
N GLY A 140 18.05 14.42 3.21
CA GLY A 140 19.07 15.31 2.63
C GLY A 140 18.48 16.37 1.70
N LEU A 141 17.20 16.73 1.86
CA LEU A 141 16.47 17.67 1.02
C LEU A 141 15.98 18.91 1.79
N ARG A 142 16.67 19.26 2.88
CA ARG A 142 16.32 20.44 3.67
C ARG A 142 16.35 21.69 2.81
N GLY A 143 15.21 22.37 2.70
CA GLY A 143 15.06 23.56 1.86
C GLY A 143 14.94 23.30 0.35
N PHE A 144 14.91 22.05 -0.12
CA PHE A 144 14.78 21.70 -1.56
C PHE A 144 13.38 21.21 -1.95
N ILE A 145 12.46 21.10 -0.99
CA ILE A 145 11.10 20.57 -1.20
C ILE A 145 10.09 21.71 -1.19
N VAL A 146 9.59 22.07 -2.36
CA VAL A 146 8.52 23.06 -2.51
C VAL A 146 7.17 22.43 -2.19
N ARG A 147 6.35 23.12 -1.39
CA ARG A 147 4.99 22.67 -1.01
C ARG A 147 3.95 23.71 -1.41
N PRO A 148 3.56 23.81 -2.69
CA PRO A 148 2.78 24.93 -3.22
C PRO A 148 1.50 25.26 -2.44
N LEU A 149 0.84 24.24 -1.89
CA LEU A 149 -0.41 24.40 -1.14
C LEU A 149 -0.24 24.97 0.27
N SER A 150 0.95 24.87 0.85
CA SER A 150 1.23 25.30 2.23
C SER A 150 2.51 26.12 2.39
N ALA A 151 3.14 26.53 1.29
CA ALA A 151 4.45 27.19 1.25
C ALA A 151 4.53 28.43 2.16
N LYS A 152 3.44 29.21 2.23
CA LYS A 152 3.38 30.43 3.06
C LYS A 152 3.49 30.17 4.57
N LEU A 153 3.41 28.90 5.00
CA LEU A 153 3.52 28.47 6.40
C LEU A 153 4.92 27.95 6.77
N PHE A 154 5.84 27.87 5.80
CA PHE A 154 7.22 27.42 5.97
C PHE A 154 8.20 28.54 5.62
N PRO A 155 9.46 28.48 6.08
CA PRO A 155 10.53 29.29 5.50
C PRO A 155 10.61 29.09 3.98
N PRO A 156 11.07 30.09 3.22
CA PRO A 156 11.38 29.93 1.80
C PRO A 156 12.31 28.75 1.55
N THR A 157 12.04 28.02 0.47
CA THR A 157 12.97 27.03 -0.08
C THR A 157 14.03 27.71 -0.93
N VAL A 158 15.11 26.98 -1.23
CA VAL A 158 16.16 27.40 -2.18
C VAL A 158 15.55 27.86 -3.51
N ALA A 159 14.57 27.11 -4.04
CA ALA A 159 13.89 27.48 -5.28
C ALA A 159 13.14 28.82 -5.19
N GLU A 160 12.57 29.14 -4.03
CA GLU A 160 11.88 30.40 -3.78
C GLU A 160 12.87 31.56 -3.57
N GLU A 161 13.97 31.33 -2.85
CA GLU A 161 15.01 32.33 -2.60
C GLU A 161 15.73 32.76 -3.88
N TYR A 162 16.06 31.79 -4.75
CA TYR A 162 16.66 32.04 -6.05
C TYR A 162 15.64 32.46 -7.13
N ARG A 163 14.37 32.70 -6.76
CA ARG A 163 13.29 33.12 -7.67
C ARG A 163 13.08 32.18 -8.86
N LEU A 164 13.36 30.89 -8.69
CA LEU A 164 13.01 29.85 -9.66
C LEU A 164 11.50 29.58 -9.68
N VAL A 165 10.84 29.88 -8.56
CA VAL A 165 9.38 29.88 -8.39
C VAL A 165 8.94 31.19 -7.75
N ASP A 166 7.75 31.64 -8.10
CA ASP A 166 7.09 32.79 -7.49
C ASP A 166 6.24 32.36 -6.28
N ARG A 167 6.79 32.59 -5.09
CA ARG A 167 6.14 32.28 -3.80
C ARG A 167 4.82 33.01 -3.60
N SER A 168 4.60 34.17 -4.23
CA SER A 168 3.38 34.96 -4.05
C SER A 168 2.14 34.20 -4.54
N LYS A 169 2.30 33.37 -5.57
CA LYS A 169 1.29 32.50 -6.19
C LYS A 169 0.98 31.24 -5.40
N PHE A 170 1.74 30.94 -4.34
CA PHE A 170 1.48 29.79 -3.47
C PHE A 170 0.46 30.10 -2.37
N LEU A 171 0.03 29.05 -1.65
CA LEU A 171 -1.06 29.11 -0.69
C LEU A 171 -0.58 28.89 0.76
N ALA A 172 -1.50 29.13 1.69
CA ALA A 172 -1.31 29.00 3.13
C ALA A 172 -2.29 27.96 3.74
N ILE A 173 -2.58 26.87 3.01
CA ILE A 173 -3.52 25.85 3.49
C ILE A 173 -2.88 25.07 4.64
N SER A 174 -3.66 24.83 5.70
CA SER A 174 -3.29 23.95 6.79
C SER A 174 -4.47 23.17 7.34
N GLY A 175 -4.16 22.11 8.08
CA GLY A 175 -5.13 21.25 8.73
C GLY A 175 -5.75 20.22 7.80
N ARG A 176 -6.80 19.56 8.29
CA ARG A 176 -7.41 18.38 7.63
C ARG A 176 -8.54 18.70 6.68
N SER A 177 -9.06 19.94 6.73
CA SER A 177 -10.15 20.37 5.86
C SER A 177 -9.72 20.31 4.39
N ARG A 178 -10.62 19.85 3.52
CA ARG A 178 -10.42 19.79 2.07
C ARG A 178 -11.28 20.76 1.27
N LYS A 179 -12.02 21.66 1.95
CA LYS A 179 -12.96 22.58 1.30
C LYS A 179 -12.26 23.49 0.28
N ILE A 180 -11.10 24.05 0.64
CA ILE A 180 -10.32 24.94 -0.22
C ILE A 180 -9.82 24.19 -1.46
N GLN A 181 -9.26 23.00 -1.26
CA GLN A 181 -8.71 22.16 -2.32
C GLN A 181 -9.80 21.75 -3.32
N ILE A 182 -11.00 21.40 -2.83
CA ILE A 182 -12.14 21.07 -3.69
C ILE A 182 -12.60 22.29 -4.49
N SER A 183 -12.59 23.49 -3.88
CA SER A 183 -12.91 24.74 -4.58
C SER A 183 -11.91 25.02 -5.70
N LEU A 184 -10.61 24.92 -5.40
CA LEU A 184 -9.53 25.14 -6.38
C LEU A 184 -9.59 24.13 -7.53
N ALA A 185 -9.95 22.87 -7.25
CA ALA A 185 -10.11 21.89 -8.33
C ALA A 185 -11.22 22.27 -9.30
N LYS A 186 -12.34 22.84 -8.82
CA LYS A 186 -13.40 23.34 -9.70
C LYS A 186 -12.92 24.53 -10.54
N GLU A 187 -12.23 25.47 -9.92
CA GLU A 187 -11.67 26.66 -10.58
C GLU A 187 -10.65 26.28 -11.68
N PHE A 188 -9.75 25.34 -11.39
CA PHE A 188 -8.74 24.87 -12.34
C PHE A 188 -9.26 23.83 -13.35
N GLY A 189 -10.56 23.51 -13.32
CA GLY A 189 -11.14 22.51 -14.22
C GLY A 189 -10.60 21.09 -14.01
N ILE A 190 -10.08 20.78 -12.82
CA ILE A 190 -9.54 19.46 -12.46
C ILE A 190 -10.71 18.51 -12.16
N ARG A 191 -10.98 17.60 -13.09
CA ARG A 191 -12.11 16.66 -13.01
C ARG A 191 -11.69 15.28 -12.52
N HIS A 192 -10.45 14.89 -12.80
CA HIS A 192 -9.95 13.55 -12.52
C HIS A 192 -8.90 13.58 -11.42
N TYR A 193 -9.31 13.24 -10.20
CA TYR A 193 -8.43 12.97 -9.07
C TYR A 193 -9.00 11.82 -8.24
N SER A 194 -8.14 11.07 -7.57
CA SER A 194 -8.62 10.00 -6.69
C SER A 194 -9.35 10.60 -5.48
N CYS A 195 -10.57 10.14 -5.23
CA CYS A 195 -11.23 10.32 -3.92
C CYS A 195 -10.35 9.73 -2.80
N PRO A 196 -10.44 10.23 -1.55
CA PRO A 196 -9.61 9.79 -0.41
C PRO A 196 -9.69 8.30 -0.03
N SER A 197 -10.47 7.51 -0.74
CA SER A 197 -10.68 6.08 -0.55
C SER A 197 -9.50 5.27 -1.13
N GLY A 198 -8.35 5.26 -0.44
CA GLY A 198 -7.21 4.48 -0.95
C GLY A 198 -5.92 4.66 -0.16
N GLY A 199 -6.00 4.79 1.17
CA GLY A 199 -4.83 4.86 2.05
C GLY A 199 -3.89 3.66 1.91
N CYS A 200 -2.82 3.64 2.71
CA CYS A 200 -1.89 2.51 2.74
C CYS A 200 -2.53 1.30 3.42
N LEU A 201 -2.38 0.09 2.87
CA LEU A 201 -2.85 -1.16 3.50
C LEU A 201 -2.31 -1.35 4.93
N LEU A 202 -1.13 -0.80 5.24
CA LEU A 202 -0.55 -0.84 6.59
C LEU A 202 -1.31 0.02 7.63
N THR A 203 -2.31 0.79 7.20
CA THR A 203 -3.22 1.51 8.09
C THR A 203 -4.53 0.75 8.33
N ASP A 204 -4.84 -0.25 7.49
CA ASP A 204 -6.00 -1.12 7.69
C ASP A 204 -5.76 -2.04 8.89
N SER A 205 -6.72 -2.11 9.81
CA SER A 205 -6.56 -2.86 11.07
C SER A 205 -6.48 -4.37 10.83
N GLY A 206 -7.23 -4.90 9.86
CA GLY A 206 -7.21 -6.32 9.51
C GLY A 206 -5.89 -6.72 8.85
N PHE A 207 -5.44 -5.95 7.86
CA PHE A 207 -4.16 -6.16 7.21
C PHE A 207 -2.98 -5.95 8.17
N SER A 208 -3.05 -4.95 9.05
CA SER A 208 -2.01 -4.72 10.07
C SER A 208 -1.88 -5.89 11.03
N ARG A 209 -2.99 -6.51 11.48
CA ARG A 209 -2.92 -7.73 12.31
C ARG A 209 -2.21 -8.87 11.59
N ARG A 210 -2.55 -9.08 10.32
CA ARG A 210 -1.91 -10.09 9.47
C ARG A 210 -0.43 -9.84 9.22
N MET A 211 -0.04 -8.58 9.06
CA MET A 211 1.37 -8.18 8.93
C MET A 211 2.13 -8.38 10.25
N LYS A 212 1.53 -8.08 11.41
CA LYS A 212 2.15 -8.30 12.73
C LYS A 212 2.40 -9.78 12.96
N ASP A 213 1.40 -10.60 12.62
CA ASP A 213 1.52 -12.06 12.61
C ASP A 213 2.66 -12.54 11.70
N LEU A 214 2.71 -12.04 10.46
CA LEU A 214 3.77 -12.41 9.52
C LEU A 214 5.16 -12.03 10.05
N LEU A 215 5.36 -10.79 10.49
CA LEU A 215 6.65 -10.31 10.99
C LEU A 215 7.10 -11.10 12.23
N LYS A 216 6.17 -11.49 13.12
CA LYS A 216 6.47 -12.29 14.32
C LYS A 216 6.96 -13.70 13.98
N HIS A 217 6.33 -14.34 13.01
CA HIS A 217 6.57 -15.75 12.70
C HIS A 217 7.56 -15.99 11.56
N LYS A 218 7.77 -14.98 10.70
CA LYS A 218 8.72 -15.00 9.59
C LYS A 218 9.31 -13.59 9.39
N PRO A 219 10.32 -13.18 10.19
CA PRO A 219 10.90 -11.83 10.10
C PRO A 219 11.54 -11.52 8.74
N ASP A 220 12.00 -12.54 8.03
CA ASP A 220 12.64 -12.51 6.71
C ASP A 220 11.64 -12.63 5.54
N PHE A 221 10.36 -12.32 5.76
CA PHE A 221 9.32 -12.43 4.74
C PHE A 221 9.65 -11.70 3.42
N ASP A 222 9.10 -12.20 2.33
CA ASP A 222 9.28 -11.67 0.98
C ASP A 222 7.98 -11.04 0.42
N LEU A 223 8.01 -10.59 -0.84
CA LEU A 223 6.83 -10.00 -1.49
C LEU A 223 5.67 -10.99 -1.66
N ALA A 224 5.95 -12.26 -1.91
CA ALA A 224 4.91 -13.26 -2.10
C ALA A 224 4.15 -13.50 -0.79
N ASP A 225 4.83 -13.46 0.35
CA ASP A 225 4.20 -13.51 1.67
C ASP A 225 3.23 -12.34 1.89
N VAL A 226 3.67 -11.12 1.57
CA VAL A 226 2.83 -9.91 1.71
C VAL A 226 1.64 -9.95 0.75
N ASN A 227 1.83 -10.44 -0.48
CA ASN A 227 0.75 -10.58 -1.45
C ASN A 227 -0.30 -11.60 -0.98
N LEU A 228 0.11 -12.71 -0.36
CA LEU A 228 -0.82 -13.68 0.22
C LEU A 228 -1.72 -13.04 1.29
N LEU A 229 -1.19 -12.10 2.09
CA LEU A 229 -1.97 -11.40 3.12
C LEU A 229 -3.11 -10.53 2.57
N LYS A 230 -3.17 -10.27 1.27
CA LYS A 230 -4.26 -9.48 0.66
C LYS A 230 -5.54 -10.31 0.49
N TYR A 231 -5.41 -11.64 0.45
CA TYR A 231 -6.47 -12.55 0.08
C TYR A 231 -6.86 -13.46 1.23
N GLY A 232 -8.13 -13.85 1.28
CA GLY A 232 -8.63 -14.84 2.20
C GLY A 232 -8.73 -14.42 3.67
N ARG A 233 -9.14 -15.39 4.46
CA ARG A 233 -9.21 -15.40 5.92
C ARG A 233 -7.99 -16.18 6.43
N HIS A 234 -7.27 -15.61 7.40
CA HIS A 234 -6.04 -16.22 7.90
C HIS A 234 -6.26 -16.78 9.30
N PHE A 235 -5.77 -18.00 9.49
CA PHE A 235 -5.78 -18.71 10.76
C PHE A 235 -4.38 -19.23 11.04
N ARG A 236 -4.00 -19.24 12.31
CA ARG A 236 -2.72 -19.80 12.75
C ARG A 236 -2.97 -20.87 13.80
N PHE A 237 -2.59 -22.10 13.48
CA PHE A 237 -2.71 -23.27 14.35
C PHE A 237 -1.53 -23.38 15.31
N SER A 238 -0.34 -23.08 14.79
CA SER A 238 0.92 -23.15 15.53
C SER A 238 1.88 -22.08 15.02
N PRO A 239 3.03 -21.86 15.68
CA PRO A 239 4.02 -20.91 15.19
C PRO A 239 4.45 -21.12 13.74
N GLU A 240 4.39 -22.37 13.24
CA GLU A 240 4.82 -22.76 11.91
C GLU A 240 3.66 -22.99 10.92
N MET A 241 2.44 -23.19 11.43
CA MET A 241 1.29 -23.61 10.61
C MET A 241 0.27 -22.49 10.42
N LYS A 242 0.07 -22.09 9.15
CA LYS A 242 -0.87 -21.03 8.77
C LYS A 242 -1.82 -21.50 7.67
N LEU A 243 -3.11 -21.32 7.89
CA LEU A 243 -4.16 -21.59 6.91
C LEU A 243 -4.69 -20.27 6.33
N VAL A 244 -4.87 -20.25 5.01
CA VAL A 244 -5.50 -19.13 4.30
C VAL A 244 -6.65 -19.66 3.47
N ILE A 245 -7.87 -19.18 3.73
CA ILE A 245 -9.12 -19.64 3.10
C ILE A 245 -9.70 -18.53 2.24
N GLY A 246 -9.96 -18.77 0.97
CA GLY A 246 -10.57 -17.78 0.07
C GLY A 246 -11.97 -17.36 0.51
N ARG A 247 -12.32 -16.10 0.27
CA ARG A 247 -13.64 -15.54 0.57
C ARG A 247 -14.62 -15.67 -0.58
N ASP A 248 -14.10 -15.72 -1.80
CA ASP A 248 -14.84 -15.82 -3.07
C ASP A 248 -13.98 -16.57 -4.10
N GLU A 249 -14.56 -16.85 -5.27
CA GLU A 249 -13.92 -17.58 -6.37
C GLU A 249 -12.62 -16.91 -6.84
N ARG A 250 -12.62 -15.58 -6.96
CA ARG A 250 -11.43 -14.83 -7.38
C ARG A 250 -10.30 -14.98 -6.36
N GLU A 251 -10.60 -14.93 -5.07
CA GLU A 251 -9.59 -15.15 -4.04
C GLU A 251 -9.09 -16.59 -4.01
N ASN A 252 -9.94 -17.58 -4.30
CA ASN A 252 -9.52 -18.96 -4.42
C ASN A 252 -8.42 -19.10 -5.48
N ASP A 253 -8.64 -18.53 -6.67
CA ASP A 253 -7.66 -18.57 -7.76
C ASP A 253 -6.36 -17.88 -7.36
N MET A 254 -6.46 -16.66 -6.79
CA MET A 254 -5.27 -15.92 -6.35
C MET A 254 -4.47 -16.67 -5.29
N ILE A 255 -5.14 -17.31 -4.32
CA ILE A 255 -4.48 -18.09 -3.26
C ILE A 255 -3.71 -19.29 -3.86
N VAL A 256 -4.30 -20.00 -4.84
CA VAL A 256 -3.66 -21.12 -5.51
C VAL A 256 -2.42 -20.67 -6.29
N THR A 257 -2.47 -19.50 -6.95
CA THR A 257 -1.29 -18.96 -7.66
C THR A 257 -0.14 -18.55 -6.73
N LEU A 258 -0.42 -18.26 -5.46
CA LEU A 258 0.56 -17.85 -4.44
C LEU A 258 1.10 -19.02 -3.59
N LYS A 259 0.78 -20.25 -4.00
CA LYS A 259 1.25 -21.49 -3.39
C LYS A 259 2.78 -21.63 -3.51
N ARG A 260 3.42 -22.13 -2.46
CA ARG A 260 4.83 -22.54 -2.44
C ARG A 260 4.97 -24.06 -2.45
N GLU A 261 6.19 -24.52 -2.73
CA GLU A 261 6.55 -25.91 -2.52
C GLU A 261 6.30 -26.31 -1.06
N GLY A 262 5.70 -27.50 -0.84
CA GLY A 262 5.30 -27.98 0.47
C GLY A 262 3.92 -27.53 0.97
N ASP A 263 3.32 -26.48 0.38
CA ASP A 263 1.97 -26.06 0.74
C ASP A 263 0.93 -27.13 0.36
N VAL A 264 -0.01 -27.39 1.27
CA VAL A 264 -1.15 -28.28 1.01
C VAL A 264 -2.35 -27.44 0.54
N VAL A 265 -2.88 -27.76 -0.63
CA VAL A 265 -4.09 -27.12 -1.16
C VAL A 265 -5.30 -27.94 -0.76
N PHE A 266 -6.38 -27.26 -0.37
CA PHE A 266 -7.65 -27.86 -0.02
C PHE A 266 -8.78 -27.25 -0.86
N SER A 267 -9.77 -28.07 -1.21
CA SER A 267 -11.00 -27.63 -1.87
C SER A 267 -12.19 -28.42 -1.34
N ALA A 268 -13.27 -27.73 -0.96
CA ALA A 268 -14.52 -28.37 -0.56
C ALA A 268 -15.34 -28.73 -1.80
N GLU A 269 -15.58 -30.03 -2.04
CA GLU A 269 -16.33 -30.51 -3.21
C GLU A 269 -17.82 -30.75 -2.88
N GLU A 270 -18.13 -31.25 -1.69
CA GLU A 270 -19.49 -31.58 -1.26
C GLU A 270 -19.73 -31.10 0.18
N PRO A 271 -20.43 -29.97 0.40
CA PRO A 271 -20.89 -29.00 -0.60
C PRO A 271 -19.72 -28.22 -1.24
N LYS A 272 -19.96 -27.65 -2.44
CA LYS A 272 -18.99 -26.75 -3.08
C LYS A 272 -18.67 -25.58 -2.16
N GLY A 273 -17.39 -25.37 -1.85
CA GLY A 273 -16.96 -24.37 -0.90
C GLY A 273 -15.62 -23.72 -1.25
N PRO A 274 -14.98 -23.04 -0.29
CA PRO A 274 -13.78 -22.26 -0.55
C PRO A 274 -12.56 -23.14 -0.81
N THR A 275 -11.59 -22.57 -1.52
CA THR A 275 -10.24 -23.13 -1.63
C THR A 275 -9.36 -22.55 -0.53
N ALA A 276 -8.43 -23.35 -0.03
CA ALA A 276 -7.50 -22.92 1.00
C ALA A 276 -6.09 -23.46 0.78
N ILE A 277 -5.10 -22.77 1.33
CA ILE A 277 -3.72 -23.27 1.43
C ILE A 277 -3.29 -23.35 2.89
N LEU A 278 -2.70 -24.48 3.25
CA LEU A 278 -2.00 -24.68 4.52
C LEU A 278 -0.50 -24.59 4.26
N ARG A 279 0.15 -23.60 4.87
CA ARG A 279 1.59 -23.35 4.78
C ARG A 279 2.28 -23.77 6.08
N GLY A 280 3.37 -24.52 5.95
CA GLY A 280 4.20 -25.06 7.04
C GLY A 280 4.46 -26.57 6.93
N ALA A 281 5.23 -27.13 7.86
CA ALA A 281 5.53 -28.56 7.91
C ALA A 281 4.26 -29.38 8.26
N SER A 282 3.64 -30.00 7.26
CA SER A 282 2.33 -30.63 7.41
C SER A 282 2.41 -32.01 8.06
N ASN A 283 2.29 -32.06 9.39
CA ASN A 283 1.88 -33.26 10.13
C ASN A 283 0.40 -33.58 9.84
N GLY A 284 0.02 -34.86 9.84
CA GLY A 284 -1.33 -35.31 9.48
C GLY A 284 -2.46 -34.78 10.37
N GLU A 285 -2.16 -34.33 11.59
CA GLU A 285 -3.13 -33.73 12.52
C GLU A 285 -3.64 -32.37 12.03
N PHE A 286 -2.73 -31.47 11.62
CA PHE A 286 -3.09 -30.15 11.10
C PHE A 286 -3.90 -30.20 9.80
N VAL A 287 -3.73 -31.27 9.01
CA VAL A 287 -4.54 -31.49 7.80
C VAL A 287 -6.01 -31.73 8.17
N LYS A 288 -6.27 -32.49 9.25
CA LYS A 288 -7.64 -32.74 9.74
C LYS A 288 -8.26 -31.45 10.30
N GLU A 289 -7.52 -30.70 11.10
CA GLU A 289 -7.99 -29.41 11.64
C GLU A 289 -8.31 -28.40 10.52
N ALA A 290 -7.41 -28.27 9.55
CA ALA A 290 -7.63 -27.41 8.39
C ALA A 290 -8.89 -27.80 7.62
N ALA A 291 -9.08 -29.10 7.36
CA ALA A 291 -10.28 -29.60 6.70
C ALA A 291 -11.57 -29.29 7.48
N SER A 292 -11.56 -29.38 8.81
CA SER A 292 -12.70 -29.01 9.65
C SER A 292 -13.04 -27.52 9.61
N ILE A 293 -12.03 -26.64 9.56
CA ILE A 293 -12.28 -25.20 9.38
C ILE A 293 -12.86 -24.92 7.99
N ILE A 294 -12.37 -25.59 6.95
CA ILE A 294 -12.90 -25.43 5.59
C ILE A 294 -14.34 -25.94 5.52
N ALA A 295 -14.64 -27.09 6.14
CA ALA A 295 -16.00 -27.63 6.26
C ALA A 295 -16.95 -26.63 6.91
N ARG A 296 -16.51 -25.95 7.98
CA ARG A 296 -17.27 -24.89 8.65
C ARG A 296 -17.65 -23.74 7.72
N TYR A 297 -16.77 -23.38 6.79
CA TYR A 297 -17.03 -22.33 5.80
C TYR A 297 -17.80 -22.81 4.56
N ALA A 298 -17.75 -24.11 4.24
CA ALA A 298 -18.51 -24.70 3.14
C ALA A 298 -19.99 -24.97 3.53
N LEU A 299 -20.24 -25.45 4.75
CA LEU A 299 -21.58 -25.83 5.23
C LEU A 299 -22.41 -24.65 5.76
N GLY A 300 -21.77 -23.53 6.10
CA GLY A 300 -22.44 -22.36 6.69
C GLY A 300 -22.59 -22.47 8.21
N LYS A 301 -23.30 -21.49 8.81
CA LYS A 301 -23.64 -21.53 10.24
C LYS A 301 -24.77 -22.55 10.46
N ASP A 302 -24.73 -23.27 11.58
CA ASP A 302 -25.82 -24.13 12.07
C ASP A 302 -26.05 -25.46 11.33
N ARG A 303 -25.06 -25.94 10.57
CA ARG A 303 -25.04 -27.30 10.01
C ARG A 303 -23.92 -28.12 10.64
N TYR A 304 -24.22 -29.38 10.99
CA TYR A 304 -23.28 -30.32 11.63
C TYR A 304 -22.89 -31.51 10.72
N ASP A 305 -23.33 -31.46 9.46
CA ASP A 305 -23.04 -32.49 8.47
C ASP A 305 -21.55 -32.56 8.16
N GLU A 306 -21.09 -33.68 7.59
CA GLU A 306 -19.72 -33.81 7.13
C GLU A 306 -19.56 -33.19 5.73
N ALA A 307 -18.50 -32.41 5.54
CA ALA A 307 -18.09 -31.95 4.21
C ALA A 307 -16.99 -32.86 3.66
N LYS A 308 -17.06 -33.16 2.36
CA LYS A 308 -15.99 -33.84 1.63
C LYS A 308 -14.97 -32.82 1.14
N ILE A 309 -13.78 -32.87 1.73
CA ILE A 309 -12.67 -31.97 1.43
C ILE A 309 -11.61 -32.73 0.63
N LYS A 310 -11.32 -32.24 -0.56
CA LYS A 310 -10.19 -32.68 -1.38
C LYS A 310 -8.93 -31.94 -0.94
N TYR A 311 -7.81 -32.64 -0.83
CA TYR A 311 -6.52 -32.02 -0.59
C TYR A 311 -5.39 -32.66 -1.39
N PHE A 312 -4.39 -31.86 -1.73
CA PHE A 312 -3.20 -32.30 -2.47
C PHE A 312 -1.99 -31.40 -2.20
N ARG A 313 -0.79 -32.00 -2.22
CA ARG A 313 0.49 -31.27 -2.12
C ARG A 313 1.00 -30.83 -3.47
N HIS A 314 0.85 -31.65 -4.50
CA HIS A 314 1.17 -31.30 -5.87
C HIS A 314 0.13 -31.91 -6.80
N PRO A 315 -0.33 -31.22 -7.87
CA PRO A 315 -1.36 -31.76 -8.77
C PRO A 315 -0.98 -33.12 -9.38
N LYS A 316 0.32 -33.40 -9.55
CA LYS A 316 0.83 -34.67 -10.09
C LYS A 316 0.92 -35.81 -9.06
N ASP A 317 0.86 -35.52 -7.77
CA ASP A 317 1.01 -36.52 -6.70
C ASP A 317 -0.31 -37.25 -6.39
N GLY A 318 -1.35 -37.00 -7.19
CA GLY A 318 -2.71 -37.42 -6.90
C GLY A 318 -3.40 -36.50 -5.88
N HIS A 319 -4.64 -36.83 -5.55
CA HIS A 319 -5.43 -36.10 -4.57
C HIS A 319 -6.02 -37.08 -3.57
N SER A 320 -6.21 -36.60 -2.35
CA SER A 320 -6.82 -37.36 -1.25
C SER A 320 -8.10 -36.68 -0.79
N TYR A 321 -8.97 -37.46 -0.16
CA TYR A 321 -10.24 -36.99 0.37
C TYR A 321 -10.29 -37.16 1.89
N LEU A 322 -10.88 -36.19 2.57
CA LEU A 322 -11.19 -36.26 3.99
C LEU A 322 -12.65 -35.84 4.20
N LYS A 323 -13.39 -36.59 4.99
CA LYS A 323 -14.67 -36.13 5.54
C LYS A 323 -14.39 -35.40 6.85
N ALA A 324 -14.85 -34.16 6.96
CA ALA A 324 -14.63 -33.33 8.12
C ALA A 324 -15.93 -32.72 8.63
N LYS A 325 -16.11 -32.75 9.95
CA LYS A 325 -17.16 -31.98 10.63
C LYS A 325 -16.72 -30.52 10.82
N PRO A 326 -17.66 -29.57 10.82
CA PRO A 326 -17.40 -28.17 11.09
C PRO A 326 -16.62 -27.96 12.39
N PHE A 327 -15.59 -27.12 12.31
CA PHE A 327 -14.83 -26.68 13.48
C PHE A 327 -15.68 -25.79 14.40
N ASP A 328 -15.43 -25.88 15.71
CA ASP A 328 -16.13 -25.08 16.72
C ASP A 328 -15.87 -23.57 16.56
N ASP A 329 -16.93 -22.76 16.66
CA ASP A 329 -16.86 -21.31 16.43
C ASP A 329 -16.07 -20.55 17.50
N ALA A 330 -16.13 -20.99 18.76
CA ALA A 330 -15.42 -20.34 19.85
C ALA A 330 -13.91 -20.57 19.74
N ILE A 331 -13.49 -21.77 19.33
CA ILE A 331 -12.08 -22.08 19.06
C ILE A 331 -11.63 -21.38 17.77
N LEU A 332 -12.45 -21.39 16.71
CA LEU A 332 -12.14 -20.73 15.44
C LEU A 332 -11.84 -19.23 15.61
N ALA A 333 -12.60 -18.55 16.48
CA ALA A 333 -12.39 -17.14 16.78
C ALA A 333 -11.03 -16.86 17.41
N ARG A 334 -10.47 -17.80 18.19
CA ARG A 334 -9.15 -17.69 18.83
C ARG A 334 -7.99 -17.89 17.86
N LEU A 335 -8.19 -18.73 16.83
CA LEU A 335 -7.16 -19.03 15.81
C LEU A 335 -7.09 -17.97 14.71
N ARG A 336 -8.12 -17.12 14.60
CA ARG A 336 -8.23 -16.11 13.55
C ARG A 336 -7.30 -14.92 13.81
N ILE A 337 -6.57 -14.51 12.78
CA ILE A 337 -5.66 -13.35 12.82
C ILE A 337 -6.41 -12.04 12.61
#